data_AF-A0A9W8AZW1-F1
#
_entry.id   AF-A0A9W8AZW1-F1
#
_cell.length_a   1.000
_cell.length_b   1.000
_cell.length_c   1.000
_cell.angle_alpha   90.00
_cell.angle_beta   90.00
_cell.angle_gamma   90.00
#
_symmetry.space_group_name_H-M   'P 1'
#
loop_
_entity.id
_entity.type
_entity.pdbx_description
1 polymer ?
#
loop_
_entity_poly.entity_id
_entity_poly.type
_entity_poly.pdbx_seq_one_letter_code
_entity_poly.pdbx_strand_id
1 'polypeptide(L)'
;MLKSTLPFQQTDPHHVSADGQPPLTAVDGQFVELEQLLLNGNRLDAVKLALKYRWWSHALIIGSCIDKSVWQEVVQAVTQDLSQSASESTTDAPRSAEDPAFMCALKVLYGVFSGSGPAALRSLWHPKPLGLLAEHSDDTHNGHFIPAADFTPSEYSTASSSDGQTDRAAIRQRVLSHWLRIVVMLLANPVPGEAPILTLLGDELRRHHRLAAAHTCYLLSPSTSLFTGYGAPNGRLTLLHSRCPVLWDPVAFRLTEVYEFVQSLKATSKSPVIVAHLQPYKLLYAWWLTEQGRLKEATWYCDAVAALIEDMPKESPFLTAGFIHQLTVLKQRLDGAGATSEASGSQ
;
A
#
# COMPACT_ATOMS: atom_id res chain seq x y z
N MET A 1 -1.47 55.68 45.81
CA MET A 1 -0.65 54.55 46.29
C MET A 1 -0.58 53.56 45.13
N LEU A 2 0.49 53.35 44.36
CA LEU A 2 1.89 53.74 44.41
C LEU A 2 2.45 53.66 42.98
N LYS A 3 3.34 54.60 42.65
CA LYS A 3 4.24 54.61 41.50
C LYS A 3 5.38 53.59 41.70
N SER A 4 5.88 53.00 40.61
CA SER A 4 7.30 52.66 40.32
C SER A 4 7.32 51.79 39.06
N THR A 5 7.72 52.21 37.85
CA THR A 5 9.00 52.78 37.39
C THR A 5 10.20 51.93 37.80
N LEU A 6 10.85 51.31 36.81
CA LEU A 6 12.30 51.09 36.59
C LEU A 6 12.49 49.91 35.59
N PRO A 7 13.61 49.81 34.85
CA PRO A 7 14.03 50.72 33.78
C PRO A 7 14.32 49.96 32.46
N PHE A 8 14.09 50.63 31.32
CA PHE A 8 14.60 50.20 30.02
C PHE A 8 16.10 50.50 29.97
N GLN A 9 16.95 49.48 30.13
CA GLN A 9 18.39 49.60 29.96
C GLN A 9 18.74 49.60 28.48
N GLN A 10 19.04 50.79 27.99
CA GLN A 10 19.75 51.04 26.75
C GLN A 10 21.16 50.44 26.87
N THR A 11 21.49 49.47 26.01
CA THR A 11 22.87 49.05 25.75
C THR A 11 23.16 49.33 24.29
N ASP A 12 24.17 50.17 24.08
CA ASP A 12 24.64 50.65 22.78
C ASP A 12 25.14 49.52 21.86
N PRO A 13 25.18 49.78 20.53
CA PRO A 13 25.61 48.80 19.54
C PRO A 13 27.14 48.67 19.53
N HIS A 14 27.62 47.62 18.88
CA HIS A 14 29.01 47.22 18.66
C HIS A 14 29.52 46.13 19.61
N HIS A 15 29.39 44.90 19.14
CA HIS A 15 30.48 43.93 18.87
C HIS A 15 29.91 42.51 19.03
N VAL A 16 29.79 41.77 17.92
CA VAL A 16 30.20 40.35 17.75
C VAL A 16 29.66 39.87 16.39
N SER A 17 30.63 39.72 15.50
CA SER A 17 30.83 38.68 14.48
C SER A 17 29.66 38.14 13.65
N ALA A 18 29.88 38.28 12.34
CA ALA A 18 29.18 37.66 11.24
C ALA A 18 29.06 36.13 11.36
N ASP A 19 27.82 35.64 11.30
CA ASP A 19 27.49 34.41 10.58
C ASP A 19 26.03 34.49 10.07
N GLY A 20 25.88 34.60 8.76
CA GLY A 20 24.84 33.90 7.97
C GLY A 20 23.34 34.19 8.12
N GLN A 21 22.85 35.24 8.78
CA GLN A 21 21.39 35.55 8.79
C GLN A 21 21.01 36.62 7.75
N PRO A 22 19.97 36.43 6.91
CA PRO A 22 19.51 37.48 6.01
C PRO A 22 18.94 38.67 6.81
N PRO A 23 19.03 39.91 6.31
CA PRO A 23 18.75 41.12 7.08
C PRO A 23 17.27 41.23 7.47
N LEU A 24 17.04 41.45 8.77
CA LEU A 24 15.72 41.50 9.43
C LEU A 24 14.75 42.53 8.82
N THR A 25 15.22 43.53 8.08
CA THR A 25 14.38 44.58 7.46
C THR A 25 13.70 44.16 6.15
N ALA A 26 14.23 43.16 5.45
CA ALA A 26 13.61 42.64 4.23
C ALA A 26 12.39 41.74 4.53
N VAL A 27 12.44 41.11 5.70
CA VAL A 27 11.40 40.21 6.22
C VAL A 27 10.09 40.98 6.43
N ASP A 28 10.17 42.18 7.02
CA ASP A 28 9.00 43.03 7.27
C ASP A 28 8.30 43.47 5.97
N GLY A 29 9.07 43.79 4.91
CA GLY A 29 8.51 44.17 3.61
C GLY A 29 7.74 43.03 2.91
N GLN A 30 8.22 41.80 3.05
CA GLN A 30 7.57 40.61 2.48
C GLN A 30 6.29 40.24 3.25
N PHE A 31 6.26 40.49 4.57
CA PHE A 31 5.04 40.32 5.36
C PHE A 31 3.98 41.36 5.01
N VAL A 32 4.38 42.62 4.78
CA VAL A 32 3.47 43.67 4.29
C VAL A 32 2.89 43.31 2.92
N GLU A 33 3.69 42.75 2.02
CA GLU A 33 3.21 42.24 0.71
C GLU A 33 2.19 41.10 0.90
N LEU A 34 2.46 40.16 1.81
CA LEU A 34 1.53 39.07 2.13
C LEU A 34 0.20 39.63 2.69
N GLU A 35 0.26 40.59 3.61
CA GLU A 35 -0.91 41.25 4.18
C GLU A 35 -1.74 41.96 3.11
N GLN A 36 -1.09 42.70 2.20
CA GLN A 36 -1.76 43.37 1.09
C GLN A 36 -2.46 42.36 0.16
N LEU A 37 -1.82 41.24 -0.17
CA LEU A 37 -2.43 40.19 -0.97
C LEU A 37 -3.65 39.57 -0.29
N LEU A 38 -3.60 39.37 1.03
CA LEU A 38 -4.73 38.85 1.81
C LEU A 38 -5.87 39.87 1.91
N LEU A 39 -5.58 41.15 2.13
CA LEU A 39 -6.55 42.24 2.16
C LEU A 39 -7.24 42.44 0.81
N ASN A 40 -6.51 42.24 -0.29
CA ASN A 40 -7.04 42.31 -1.65
C ASN A 40 -7.84 41.04 -2.06
N GLY A 41 -7.86 40.00 -1.22
CA GLY A 41 -8.55 38.74 -1.49
C GLY A 41 -7.79 37.77 -2.39
N ASN A 42 -6.56 38.08 -2.79
CA ASN A 42 -5.71 37.26 -3.66
C ASN A 42 -5.00 36.14 -2.86
N ARG A 43 -5.80 35.21 -2.31
CA ARG A 43 -5.32 34.15 -1.40
C ARG A 43 -4.37 33.17 -2.09
N LEU A 44 -4.55 32.88 -3.38
CA LEU A 44 -3.68 31.97 -4.13
C LEU A 44 -2.25 32.52 -4.26
N ASP A 45 -2.12 33.80 -4.57
CA ASP A 45 -0.81 34.43 -4.72
C ASP A 45 -0.13 34.63 -3.35
N ALA A 46 -0.92 34.87 -2.30
CA ALA A 46 -0.44 34.85 -0.92
C ALA A 46 0.17 33.48 -0.55
N VAL A 47 -0.47 32.35 -0.94
CA VAL A 47 0.09 31.01 -0.74
C VAL A 47 1.37 30.80 -1.55
N LYS A 48 1.41 31.21 -2.83
CA LYS A 48 2.64 31.11 -3.64
C LYS A 48 3.80 31.88 -3.02
N LEU A 49 3.54 33.09 -2.50
CA LEU A 49 4.53 33.92 -1.82
C LEU A 49 5.04 33.23 -0.55
N ALA A 50 4.12 32.68 0.27
CA ALA A 50 4.49 31.92 1.47
C ALA A 50 5.31 30.66 1.15
N LEU A 51 4.99 29.94 0.07
CA LEU A 51 5.77 28.78 -0.39
C LEU A 51 7.17 29.18 -0.88
N LYS A 52 7.27 30.29 -1.63
CA LYS A 52 8.54 30.83 -2.14
C LYS A 52 9.53 31.15 -1.02
N TYR A 53 9.05 31.75 0.08
CA TYR A 53 9.88 32.11 1.23
C TYR A 53 9.93 31.02 2.33
N ARG A 54 9.38 29.83 2.07
CA ARG A 54 9.35 28.69 3.01
C ARG A 54 8.66 29.01 4.35
N TRP A 55 7.65 29.88 4.32
CA TRP A 55 6.82 30.20 5.47
C TRP A 55 5.72 29.16 5.67
N TRP A 56 6.12 27.93 6.04
CA TRP A 56 5.25 26.76 6.08
C TRP A 56 4.00 26.94 6.94
N SER A 57 4.12 27.57 8.11
CA SER A 57 2.98 27.83 9.00
C SER A 57 1.94 28.75 8.35
N HIS A 58 2.39 29.82 7.70
CA HIS A 58 1.50 30.75 6.99
C HIS A 58 0.86 30.08 5.77
N ALA A 59 1.65 29.33 4.99
CA ALA A 59 1.14 28.58 3.84
C ALA A 59 0.08 27.55 4.25
N LEU A 60 0.28 26.84 5.36
CA LEU A 60 -0.69 25.86 5.88
C LEU A 60 -1.99 26.52 6.33
N ILE A 61 -1.91 27.61 7.10
CA ILE A 61 -3.09 28.33 7.58
C ILE A 61 -3.87 28.92 6.40
N ILE A 62 -3.19 29.66 5.51
CA ILE A 62 -3.84 30.29 4.35
C ILE A 62 -4.39 29.21 3.40
N GLY A 63 -3.61 28.17 3.10
CA GLY A 63 -4.01 27.08 2.21
C GLY A 63 -5.22 26.30 2.72
N SER A 64 -5.36 26.13 4.04
CA SER A 64 -6.54 25.49 4.65
C SER A 64 -7.85 26.28 4.43
N CYS A 65 -7.76 27.58 4.12
CA CYS A 65 -8.91 28.46 3.93
C CYS A 65 -9.28 28.71 2.46
N ILE A 66 -8.61 28.06 1.50
CA ILE A 66 -8.89 28.20 0.06
C ILE A 66 -9.69 27.00 -0.44
N ASP A 67 -9.01 25.88 -0.68
CA ASP A 67 -9.61 24.68 -1.25
C ASP A 67 -8.73 23.45 -0.99
N LYS A 68 -9.31 22.27 -1.24
CA LYS A 68 -8.64 20.99 -0.98
C LYS A 68 -7.38 20.79 -1.85
N SER A 69 -7.35 21.29 -3.09
CA SER A 69 -6.21 21.07 -3.99
C SER A 69 -4.99 21.88 -3.55
N VAL A 70 -5.18 23.16 -3.19
CA VAL A 70 -4.11 24.01 -2.67
C VAL A 70 -3.60 23.50 -1.33
N TRP A 71 -4.48 23.03 -0.43
CA TRP A 71 -4.06 22.38 0.81
C TRP A 71 -3.14 21.16 0.56
N GLN A 72 -3.50 20.30 -0.41
CA GLN A 72 -2.69 19.14 -0.75
C GLN A 72 -1.30 19.51 -1.28
N GLU A 73 -1.22 20.53 -2.14
CA GLU A 73 0.03 21.01 -2.70
C GLU A 73 0.93 21.65 -1.63
N VAL A 74 0.36 22.43 -0.71
CA VAL A 74 1.09 23.00 0.43
C VAL A 74 1.65 21.89 1.31
N VAL A 75 0.85 20.88 1.67
CA VAL A 75 1.31 19.74 2.49
C VAL A 75 2.41 18.94 1.76
N GLN A 76 2.28 18.74 0.45
CA GLN A 76 3.31 18.09 -0.35
C GLN A 76 4.61 18.90 -0.34
N ALA A 77 4.54 20.22 -0.50
CA ALA A 77 5.70 21.10 -0.47
C ALA A 77 6.41 21.07 0.89
N VAL A 78 5.65 21.20 1.99
CA VAL A 78 6.17 21.12 3.37
C VAL A 78 6.89 19.79 3.60
N THR A 79 6.27 18.67 3.25
CA THR A 79 6.84 17.33 3.50
C THR A 79 8.05 17.02 2.60
N GLN A 80 8.11 17.61 1.41
CA GLN A 80 9.30 17.54 0.55
C GLN A 80 10.45 18.37 1.11
N ASP A 81 10.17 19.56 1.62
CA ASP A 81 11.15 20.43 2.26
C ASP A 81 11.77 19.82 3.53
N LEU A 82 10.92 19.23 4.37
CA LEU A 82 11.34 18.49 5.57
C LEU A 82 12.29 17.34 5.23
N SER A 83 12.11 16.68 4.09
CA SER A 83 13.00 15.60 3.67
C SER A 83 14.35 16.08 3.11
N GLN A 84 14.39 17.27 2.51
CA GLN A 84 15.63 17.85 1.98
C GLN A 84 16.49 18.41 3.12
N SER A 85 15.89 19.15 4.05
CA SER A 85 16.58 19.65 5.25
C SER A 85 17.12 18.52 6.15
N ALA A 86 16.43 17.38 6.23
CA ALA A 86 16.92 16.19 6.91
C ALA A 86 18.17 15.56 6.25
N SER A 87 18.40 15.79 4.95
CA SER A 87 19.57 15.23 4.24
C SER A 87 20.84 16.10 4.37
N GLU A 88 20.70 17.38 4.72
CA GLU A 88 21.82 18.34 4.82
C GLU A 88 22.45 18.39 6.22
N SER A 89 21.73 17.93 7.26
CA SER A 89 22.21 17.95 8.66
C SER A 89 22.99 16.68 9.02
N THR A 90 24.17 16.49 8.42
CA THR A 90 25.14 15.47 8.85
C THR A 90 26.18 16.07 9.78
N THR A 91 25.86 16.16 11.08
CA THR A 91 26.84 16.11 12.18
C THR A 91 26.12 15.83 13.50
N ASP A 92 26.35 14.63 14.05
CA ASP A 92 26.24 14.23 15.45
C ASP A 92 24.90 14.38 16.21
N ALA A 93 23.93 13.47 15.99
CA ALA A 93 23.08 12.87 17.05
C ALA A 93 22.21 11.71 16.52
N PRO A 94 21.96 10.63 17.29
CA PRO A 94 21.02 9.60 16.87
C PRO A 94 19.60 10.04 17.23
N ARG A 95 18.93 10.78 16.32
CA ARG A 95 17.51 11.10 16.47
C ARG A 95 16.72 10.34 15.41
N SER A 96 15.70 9.62 15.85
CA SER A 96 14.78 8.77 15.09
C SER A 96 14.08 9.40 13.86
N ALA A 97 14.35 10.67 13.56
CA ALA A 97 13.84 11.42 12.42
C ALA A 97 14.75 11.33 11.17
N GLU A 98 15.95 10.76 11.30
CA GLU A 98 16.92 10.65 10.19
C GLU A 98 16.72 9.42 9.30
N ASP A 99 15.81 8.51 9.65
CA ASP A 99 15.55 7.32 8.85
C ASP A 99 14.79 7.69 7.56
N PRO A 100 15.39 7.51 6.36
CA PRO A 100 14.72 7.75 5.10
C PRO A 100 13.40 6.97 4.97
N ALA A 101 13.30 5.81 5.63
CA ALA A 101 12.08 5.01 5.71
C ALA A 101 10.96 5.74 6.45
N PHE A 102 11.30 6.41 7.55
CA PHE A 102 10.34 7.17 8.35
C PHE A 102 9.82 8.36 7.56
N MET A 103 10.70 9.11 6.90
CA MET A 103 10.30 10.25 6.07
C MET A 103 9.41 9.82 4.88
N CYS A 104 9.68 8.68 4.24
CA CYS A 104 8.79 8.12 3.23
C CYS A 104 7.40 7.81 3.80
N ALA A 105 7.32 7.14 4.94
CA ALA A 105 6.05 6.81 5.57
C ALA A 105 5.29 8.07 6.02
N LEU A 106 6.00 9.08 6.52
CA LEU A 106 5.45 10.36 6.94
C LEU A 106 4.83 11.13 5.76
N LYS A 107 5.52 11.18 4.62
CA LYS A 107 5.00 11.77 3.38
C LYS A 107 3.70 11.12 2.91
N VAL A 108 3.64 9.77 2.93
CA VAL A 108 2.39 9.06 2.61
C VAL A 108 1.31 9.49 3.59
N LEU A 109 1.57 9.42 4.89
CA LEU A 109 0.57 9.70 5.91
C LEU A 109 -0.01 11.12 5.80
N TYR A 110 0.83 12.14 5.65
CA TYR A 110 0.36 13.52 5.48
C TYR A 110 -0.38 13.74 4.15
N GLY A 111 0.04 13.08 3.06
CA GLY A 111 -0.71 13.10 1.81
C GLY A 111 -2.07 12.40 1.91
N VAL A 112 -2.19 11.39 2.77
CA VAL A 112 -3.46 10.73 3.06
C VAL A 112 -4.35 11.63 3.92
N PHE A 113 -3.79 12.30 4.94
CA PHE A 113 -4.51 13.29 5.75
C PHE A 113 -4.95 14.53 4.98
N SER A 114 -4.20 14.96 3.96
CA SER A 114 -4.64 16.02 3.04
C SER A 114 -5.72 15.56 2.05
N GLY A 115 -6.07 14.27 2.08
CA GLY A 115 -7.13 13.68 1.29
C GLY A 115 -6.75 13.38 -0.17
N SER A 116 -5.45 13.26 -0.48
CA SER A 116 -4.95 12.79 -1.78
C SER A 116 -5.10 11.28 -1.96
N GLY A 117 -5.31 10.53 -0.86
CA GLY A 117 -5.56 9.09 -0.91
C GLY A 117 -4.43 8.31 -1.60
N PRO A 118 -4.71 7.42 -2.56
CA PRO A 118 -3.69 6.65 -3.28
C PRO A 118 -2.70 7.51 -4.09
N ALA A 119 -3.06 8.76 -4.43
CA ALA A 119 -2.17 9.66 -5.15
C ALA A 119 -0.95 10.08 -4.30
N ALA A 120 -1.06 10.08 -2.97
CA ALA A 120 0.04 10.34 -2.05
C ALA A 120 1.17 9.31 -2.16
N LEU A 121 0.83 8.06 -2.52
CA LEU A 121 1.84 7.03 -2.76
C LEU A 121 2.48 7.20 -4.14
N ARG A 122 1.71 7.65 -5.14
CA ARG A 122 2.22 7.91 -6.50
C ARG A 122 3.18 9.09 -6.54
N SER A 123 2.93 10.13 -5.74
CA SER A 123 3.82 11.30 -5.65
C SER A 123 5.20 10.95 -5.09
N LEU A 124 5.34 9.87 -4.32
CA LEU A 124 6.65 9.36 -3.89
C LEU A 124 7.46 8.77 -5.04
N TRP A 125 6.81 8.16 -6.03
CA TRP A 125 7.48 7.61 -7.22
C TRP A 125 7.73 8.68 -8.29
N HIS A 126 6.88 9.70 -8.31
CA HIS A 126 6.93 10.81 -9.26
C HIS A 126 6.92 12.14 -8.48
N PRO A 127 8.07 12.54 -7.88
CA PRO A 127 8.15 13.81 -7.18
C PRO A 127 7.98 14.95 -8.18
N LYS A 128 6.95 15.79 -7.98
CA LYS A 128 6.81 17.06 -8.69
C LYS A 128 7.88 18.03 -8.15
N PRO A 129 8.48 18.89 -8.99
CA PRO A 129 9.34 19.96 -8.50
C PRO A 129 8.53 20.94 -7.63
N LEU A 130 9.14 21.43 -6.55
CA LEU A 130 8.54 22.40 -5.63
C LEU A 130 8.17 23.69 -6.39
N GLY A 131 6.93 24.15 -6.25
CA GLY A 131 6.54 25.52 -6.65
C GLY A 131 5.75 25.71 -7.95
N LEU A 132 5.25 24.64 -8.57
CA LEU A 132 4.27 24.77 -9.66
C LEU A 132 2.91 24.29 -9.17
N LEU A 133 2.03 25.22 -8.76
CA LEU A 133 0.60 24.94 -8.68
C LEU A 133 0.19 24.58 -10.11
N ALA A 134 -0.01 23.30 -10.40
CA ALA A 134 -0.27 22.85 -11.75
C ALA A 134 -1.70 23.25 -12.13
N GLU A 135 -1.85 24.00 -13.23
CA GLU A 135 -3.15 24.17 -13.85
C GLU A 135 -3.75 22.79 -14.17
N HIS A 136 -5.04 22.66 -13.88
CA HIS A 136 -5.84 21.43 -13.96
C HIS A 136 -5.44 20.54 -15.15
N SER A 137 -4.90 19.36 -14.84
CA SER A 137 -4.85 18.23 -15.78
C SER A 137 -5.49 17.01 -15.11
N ASP A 138 -6.64 16.64 -15.65
CA ASP A 138 -7.46 15.49 -15.25
C ASP A 138 -6.77 14.17 -15.61
N ASP A 139 -5.81 13.73 -14.80
CA ASP A 139 -5.27 12.37 -14.90
C ASP A 139 -6.10 11.40 -14.04
N THR A 140 -7.35 11.18 -14.47
CA THR A 140 -8.17 10.04 -14.04
C THR A 140 -7.77 8.78 -14.82
N HIS A 141 -6.52 8.33 -14.69
CA HIS A 141 -6.16 6.97 -15.09
C HIS A 141 -6.57 5.98 -14.00
N ASN A 142 -7.78 5.45 -14.17
CA ASN A 142 -8.26 4.26 -13.45
C ASN A 142 -7.24 3.14 -13.57
N GLY A 143 -6.92 2.52 -12.44
CA GLY A 143 -5.95 1.45 -12.36
C GLY A 143 -6.30 0.29 -13.28
N HIS A 144 -5.56 0.16 -14.37
CA HIS A 144 -5.62 -1.03 -15.22
C HIS A 144 -4.90 -2.17 -14.48
N PHE A 145 -5.68 -3.18 -14.11
CA PHE A 145 -5.20 -4.43 -13.55
C PHE A 145 -4.54 -5.24 -14.68
N ILE A 146 -3.28 -5.66 -14.50
CA ILE A 146 -2.63 -6.62 -15.40
C ILE A 146 -2.86 -8.01 -14.79
N PRO A 147 -3.64 -8.91 -15.44
CA PRO A 147 -3.84 -10.27 -14.96
C PRO A 147 -2.52 -11.06 -14.90
N ALA A 148 -2.46 -12.04 -14.01
CA ALA A 148 -1.28 -12.90 -13.81
C ALA A 148 -0.89 -13.76 -15.03
N ALA A 149 -1.70 -13.81 -16.08
CA ALA A 149 -1.53 -14.69 -17.23
C ALA A 149 -0.66 -14.10 -18.35
N ASP A 150 -0.48 -12.77 -18.40
CA ASP A 150 0.20 -12.11 -19.52
C ASP A 150 1.60 -11.64 -19.10
N PHE A 151 2.53 -12.60 -19.08
CA PHE A 151 3.96 -12.29 -19.09
C PHE A 151 4.49 -12.57 -20.50
N THR A 152 4.19 -11.68 -21.45
CA THR A 152 4.87 -11.63 -22.75
C THR A 152 5.96 -10.57 -22.70
N PRO A 153 7.24 -10.92 -22.89
CA PRO A 153 8.32 -9.95 -22.94
C PRO A 153 8.40 -9.39 -24.36
N SER A 154 7.50 -8.49 -24.74
CA SER A 154 7.69 -7.70 -25.95
C SER A 154 6.80 -6.48 -25.96
N GLU A 155 7.37 -5.33 -25.63
CA GLU A 155 7.06 -4.08 -26.32
C GLU A 155 8.28 -3.17 -26.23
N TYR A 156 8.92 -2.96 -27.39
CA TYR A 156 10.02 -2.03 -27.59
C TYR A 156 9.54 -0.63 -27.21
N SER A 157 10.02 -0.12 -26.06
CA SER A 157 9.89 1.29 -25.72
C SER A 157 10.88 2.10 -26.55
N THR A 158 10.33 3.03 -27.33
CA THR A 158 11.05 4.11 -27.98
C THR A 158 11.76 4.98 -26.94
N ALA A 159 12.98 5.37 -27.30
CA ALA A 159 13.93 6.06 -26.44
C ALA A 159 13.38 7.39 -25.90
N SER A 160 13.47 7.57 -24.59
CA SER A 160 13.60 8.89 -23.96
C SER A 160 14.65 8.82 -22.86
N SER A 161 15.57 9.78 -22.89
CA SER A 161 16.69 10.09 -21.97
C SER A 161 16.97 9.11 -20.82
N SER A 162 18.05 8.33 -20.97
CA SER A 162 18.44 7.24 -20.06
C SER A 162 18.79 7.65 -18.63
N ASP A 163 19.24 8.88 -18.35
CA ASP A 163 19.74 9.25 -17.01
C ASP A 163 18.63 9.41 -15.95
N GLY A 164 17.53 10.11 -16.28
CA GLY A 164 16.46 10.39 -15.31
C GLY A 164 15.56 9.20 -14.98
N GLN A 165 15.59 8.15 -15.80
CA GLN A 165 14.78 6.94 -15.59
C GLN A 165 15.42 5.98 -14.58
N THR A 166 16.76 5.92 -14.54
CA THR A 166 17.54 5.17 -13.56
C THR A 166 17.37 5.70 -12.15
N ASP A 167 17.43 7.03 -11.98
CA ASP A 167 17.26 7.67 -10.67
C ASP A 167 15.85 7.46 -10.11
N ARG A 168 14.82 7.55 -10.97
CA ARG A 168 13.42 7.28 -10.58
C ARG A 168 13.20 5.83 -10.18
N ALA A 169 13.79 4.88 -10.91
CA ALA A 169 13.72 3.46 -10.55
C ALA A 169 14.43 3.17 -9.21
N ALA A 170 15.57 3.82 -8.94
CA ALA A 170 16.28 3.70 -7.68
C ALA A 170 15.48 4.27 -6.50
N ILE A 171 14.87 5.46 -6.65
CA ILE A 171 13.99 6.06 -5.64
C ILE A 171 12.81 5.12 -5.34
N ARG A 172 12.17 4.59 -6.38
CA ARG A 172 11.06 3.65 -6.22
C ARG A 172 11.48 2.39 -5.46
N GLN A 173 12.62 1.79 -5.81
CA GLN A 173 13.15 0.62 -5.09
C GLN A 173 13.43 0.92 -3.61
N ARG A 174 13.97 2.11 -3.30
CA ARG A 174 14.16 2.55 -1.90
C ARG A 174 12.84 2.67 -1.16
N VAL A 175 11.82 3.29 -1.74
CA VAL A 175 10.49 3.38 -1.12
C VAL A 175 9.89 1.99 -0.87
N LEU A 176 9.99 1.09 -1.85
CA LEU A 176 9.48 -0.28 -1.73
C LEU A 176 10.27 -1.13 -0.74
N SER A 177 11.56 -0.84 -0.50
CA SER A 177 12.32 -1.51 0.55
C SER A 177 11.77 -1.22 1.95
N HIS A 178 11.15 -0.06 2.14
CA HIS A 178 10.57 0.42 3.40
C HIS A 178 9.06 0.24 3.50
N TRP A 179 8.46 -0.59 2.65
CA TRP A 179 7.01 -0.81 2.59
C TRP A 179 6.38 -1.13 3.95
N LEU A 180 7.05 -1.92 4.78
CA LEU A 180 6.54 -2.31 6.09
C LEU A 180 6.34 -1.10 7.00
N ARG A 181 7.25 -0.12 6.95
CA ARG A 181 7.16 1.11 7.74
C ARG A 181 5.96 1.96 7.30
N ILE A 182 5.70 2.02 6.00
CA ILE A 182 4.54 2.71 5.43
C ILE A 182 3.24 2.03 5.91
N VAL A 183 3.17 0.69 5.84
CA VAL A 183 2.00 -0.07 6.30
C VAL A 183 1.77 0.13 7.80
N VAL A 184 2.80 0.02 8.64
CA VAL A 184 2.69 0.21 10.09
C VAL A 184 2.21 1.62 10.44
N MET A 185 2.73 2.64 9.77
CA MET A 185 2.32 4.03 10.00
C MET A 185 0.87 4.28 9.60
N LEU A 186 0.41 3.69 8.49
CA LEU A 186 -0.99 3.77 8.07
C LEU A 186 -1.91 3.07 9.07
N LEU A 187 -1.58 1.84 9.47
CA LEU A 187 -2.41 1.07 10.42
C LEU A 187 -2.45 1.68 11.83
N ALA A 188 -1.37 2.34 12.26
CA ALA A 188 -1.34 3.04 13.55
C ALA A 188 -2.20 4.33 13.54
N ASN A 189 -2.48 4.88 12.37
CA ASN A 189 -3.24 6.11 12.17
C ASN A 189 -4.37 5.84 11.17
N PRO A 190 -5.43 5.14 11.58
CA PRO A 190 -6.48 4.71 10.66
C PRO A 190 -7.20 5.91 10.05
N VAL A 191 -7.20 5.99 8.73
CA VAL A 191 -7.90 7.02 7.94
C VAL A 191 -8.91 6.34 7.02
N PRO A 192 -10.12 6.91 6.85
CA PRO A 192 -11.02 6.43 5.80
C PRO A 192 -10.33 6.47 4.44
N GLY A 193 -10.30 5.33 3.76
CA GLY A 193 -9.62 5.20 2.46
C GLY A 193 -8.19 4.63 2.52
N GLU A 194 -7.76 4.06 3.65
CA GLU A 194 -6.49 3.32 3.75
C GLU A 194 -6.43 2.06 2.86
N ALA A 195 -7.55 1.35 2.73
CA ALA A 195 -7.64 0.10 1.97
C ALA A 195 -7.13 0.23 0.51
N PRO A 196 -7.57 1.21 -0.31
CA PRO A 196 -7.05 1.38 -1.66
C PRO A 196 -5.57 1.78 -1.71
N ILE A 197 -5.03 2.41 -0.66
CA ILE A 197 -3.60 2.76 -0.57
C ILE A 197 -2.76 1.50 -0.35
N LEU A 198 -3.17 0.63 0.57
CA LEU A 198 -2.53 -0.67 0.81
C LEU A 198 -2.59 -1.55 -0.44
N THR A 199 -3.72 -1.54 -1.13
CA THR A 199 -3.96 -2.26 -2.38
C THR A 199 -3.05 -1.77 -3.51
N LEU A 200 -2.87 -0.45 -3.66
CA LEU A 200 -1.93 0.13 -4.60
C LEU A 200 -0.46 -0.19 -4.26
N LEU A 201 -0.10 -0.12 -2.96
CA LEU A 201 1.23 -0.52 -2.50
C LEU A 201 1.51 -2.00 -2.80
N GLY A 202 0.51 -2.86 -2.61
CA GLY A 202 0.58 -4.27 -2.95
C GLY A 202 0.83 -4.52 -4.43
N ASP A 203 0.17 -3.77 -5.32
CA ASP A 203 0.42 -3.87 -6.78
C ASP A 203 1.84 -3.52 -7.14
N GLU A 204 2.37 -2.46 -6.54
CA GLU A 204 3.73 -2.03 -6.83
C GLU A 204 4.76 -3.03 -6.31
N LEU A 205 4.55 -3.57 -5.11
CA LEU A 205 5.37 -4.65 -4.57
C LEU A 205 5.33 -5.90 -5.46
N ARG A 206 4.16 -6.23 -6.01
CA ARG A 206 3.97 -7.36 -6.92
C ARG A 206 4.71 -7.17 -8.24
N ARG A 207 4.63 -5.98 -8.85
CA ARG A 207 5.39 -5.62 -10.07
C ARG A 207 6.90 -5.77 -9.88
N HIS A 208 7.39 -5.51 -8.68
CA HIS A 208 8.80 -5.66 -8.31
C HIS A 208 9.15 -7.03 -7.69
N HIS A 209 8.35 -8.07 -7.96
CA HIS A 209 8.58 -9.46 -7.54
C HIS A 209 8.62 -9.69 -6.02
N ARG A 210 8.12 -8.76 -5.20
CA ARG A 210 8.01 -8.90 -3.73
C ARG A 210 6.64 -9.44 -3.33
N LEU A 211 6.38 -10.70 -3.67
CA LEU A 211 5.06 -11.32 -3.52
C LEU A 211 4.58 -11.47 -2.09
N ALA A 212 5.44 -11.87 -1.15
CA ALA A 212 5.07 -12.00 0.26
C ALA A 212 4.58 -10.66 0.84
N ALA A 213 5.29 -9.58 0.53
CA ALA A 213 4.93 -8.22 0.93
C ALA A 213 3.61 -7.78 0.27
N ALA A 214 3.46 -8.02 -1.04
CA ALA A 214 2.23 -7.69 -1.76
C ALA A 214 1.01 -8.41 -1.18
N HIS A 215 1.11 -9.71 -0.94
CA HIS A 215 0.04 -10.51 -0.34
C HIS A 215 -0.28 -10.08 1.08
N THR A 216 0.72 -9.65 1.86
CA THR A 216 0.49 -9.06 3.19
C THR A 216 -0.35 -7.79 3.08
N CYS A 217 -0.03 -6.88 2.15
CA CYS A 217 -0.85 -5.69 1.91
C CYS A 217 -2.28 -6.03 1.49
N TYR A 218 -2.47 -7.02 0.62
CA TYR A 218 -3.79 -7.47 0.19
C TYR A 218 -4.61 -8.09 1.33
N LEU A 219 -3.98 -8.87 2.20
CA LEU A 219 -4.63 -9.44 3.40
C LEU A 219 -5.11 -8.36 4.38
N LEU A 220 -4.41 -7.23 4.44
CA LEU A 220 -4.77 -6.08 5.27
C LEU A 220 -5.87 -5.20 4.63
N SER A 221 -6.18 -5.38 3.35
CA SER A 221 -7.18 -4.59 2.61
C SER A 221 -8.27 -5.42 1.91
N PRO A 222 -8.99 -6.31 2.62
CA PRO A 222 -9.92 -7.28 2.01
C PRO A 222 -11.09 -6.62 1.25
N SER A 223 -11.45 -5.37 1.57
CA SER A 223 -12.51 -4.61 0.88
C SER A 223 -12.16 -4.18 -0.55
N THR A 224 -10.88 -4.08 -0.86
CA THR A 224 -10.39 -3.62 -2.18
C THR A 224 -9.50 -4.65 -2.88
N SER A 225 -8.94 -5.59 -2.11
CA SER A 225 -8.17 -6.72 -2.60
C SER A 225 -9.00 -8.00 -2.55
N LEU A 226 -9.71 -8.28 -3.64
CA LEU A 226 -10.57 -9.45 -3.73
C LEU A 226 -9.73 -10.74 -3.76
N PHE A 227 -10.05 -11.63 -2.83
CA PHE A 227 -9.53 -12.99 -2.78
C PHE A 227 -10.40 -13.90 -3.65
N THR A 228 -9.91 -14.23 -4.85
CA THR A 228 -10.70 -14.92 -5.88
C THR A 228 -9.83 -15.80 -6.76
N GLY A 229 -10.48 -16.67 -7.52
CA GLY A 229 -9.82 -17.66 -8.36
C GLY A 229 -9.05 -17.06 -9.53
N TYR A 230 -8.17 -17.88 -10.09
CA TYR A 230 -7.35 -17.53 -11.23
C TYR A 230 -8.23 -17.13 -12.43
N GLY A 231 -7.90 -16.02 -13.09
CA GLY A 231 -8.64 -15.51 -14.25
C GLY A 231 -9.88 -14.67 -13.93
N ALA A 232 -10.25 -14.50 -12.66
CA ALA A 232 -11.34 -13.59 -12.30
C ALA A 232 -10.92 -12.11 -12.53
N PRO A 233 -11.81 -11.26 -13.06
CA PRO A 233 -11.54 -9.84 -13.21
C PRO A 233 -11.28 -9.23 -11.83
N ASN A 234 -10.22 -8.44 -11.69
CA ASN A 234 -9.80 -7.79 -10.45
C ASN A 234 -9.30 -8.73 -9.32
N GLY A 235 -9.02 -10.00 -9.64
CA GLY A 235 -8.48 -10.95 -8.67
C GLY A 235 -7.01 -10.71 -8.32
N ARG A 236 -6.77 -10.12 -7.14
CA ARG A 236 -5.41 -9.75 -6.69
C ARG A 236 -4.70 -10.89 -5.98
N LEU A 237 -5.46 -11.80 -5.38
CA LEU A 237 -4.94 -12.91 -4.58
C LEU A 237 -5.76 -14.18 -4.84
N THR A 238 -5.09 -15.27 -5.19
CA THR A 238 -5.70 -16.60 -5.42
C THR A 238 -5.14 -17.65 -4.46
N LEU A 239 -3.81 -17.75 -4.37
CA LEU A 239 -3.13 -18.53 -3.35
C LEU A 239 -2.11 -17.62 -2.65
N LEU A 240 -2.03 -17.72 -1.33
CA LEU A 240 -1.05 -16.99 -0.55
C LEU A 240 0.37 -17.44 -0.93
N HIS A 241 1.23 -16.47 -1.14
CA HIS A 241 2.65 -16.62 -1.48
C HIS A 241 2.96 -17.35 -2.81
N SER A 242 1.95 -17.76 -3.57
CA SER A 242 2.17 -18.38 -4.88
C SER A 242 2.55 -17.35 -5.95
N ARG A 243 3.59 -17.68 -6.74
CA ARG A 243 3.98 -16.95 -7.96
C ARG A 243 3.04 -17.23 -9.12
N CYS A 244 2.63 -18.49 -9.22
CA CYS A 244 1.80 -18.99 -10.30
C CYS A 244 0.81 -19.97 -9.68
N PRO A 245 -0.47 -19.56 -9.50
CA PRO A 245 -1.49 -20.43 -8.92
C PRO A 245 -1.76 -21.70 -9.73
N VAL A 246 -1.28 -21.78 -10.98
CA VAL A 246 -1.39 -22.99 -11.82
C VAL A 246 -0.35 -24.03 -11.41
N LEU A 247 0.83 -23.60 -10.96
CA LEU A 247 1.86 -24.51 -10.48
C LEU A 247 1.52 -24.90 -9.04
N TRP A 248 1.37 -26.21 -8.81
CA TRP A 248 1.12 -26.75 -7.50
C TRP A 248 2.29 -26.44 -6.56
N ASP A 249 2.02 -25.65 -5.52
CA ASP A 249 2.95 -25.41 -4.42
C ASP A 249 2.27 -25.80 -3.09
N PRO A 250 2.76 -26.86 -2.41
CA PRO A 250 2.17 -27.31 -1.16
C PRO A 250 2.27 -26.26 -0.05
N VAL A 251 3.29 -25.39 -0.06
CA VAL A 251 3.44 -24.35 0.98
C VAL A 251 2.39 -23.27 0.79
N ALA A 252 2.23 -22.76 -0.43
CA ALA A 252 1.18 -21.79 -0.75
C ALA A 252 -0.24 -22.33 -0.45
N PHE A 253 -0.49 -23.61 -0.78
CA PHE A 253 -1.74 -24.28 -0.45
C PHE A 253 -1.99 -24.29 1.07
N ARG A 254 -1.04 -24.80 1.87
CA ARG A 254 -1.19 -24.89 3.33
C ARG A 254 -1.40 -23.53 3.98
N LEU A 255 -0.67 -22.50 3.54
CA LEU A 255 -0.88 -21.13 4.03
C LEU A 255 -2.28 -20.61 3.71
N THR A 256 -2.79 -20.94 2.52
CA THR A 256 -4.14 -20.54 2.09
C THR A 256 -5.23 -21.30 2.84
N GLU A 257 -5.00 -22.56 3.20
CA GLU A 257 -5.85 -23.36 4.06
C GLU A 257 -5.92 -22.78 5.49
N VAL A 258 -4.78 -22.36 6.06
CA VAL A 258 -4.77 -21.65 7.36
C VAL A 258 -5.55 -20.34 7.27
N TYR A 259 -5.44 -19.61 6.15
CA TYR A 259 -6.23 -18.40 5.94
C TYR A 259 -7.73 -18.67 5.87
N GLU A 260 -8.17 -19.70 5.13
CA GLU A 260 -9.57 -20.15 5.12
C GLU A 260 -10.05 -20.50 6.53
N PHE A 261 -9.23 -21.21 7.31
CA PHE A 261 -9.53 -21.52 8.70
C PHE A 261 -9.72 -20.26 9.55
N VAL A 262 -8.78 -19.30 9.47
CA VAL A 262 -8.90 -18.02 10.19
C VAL A 262 -10.15 -17.23 9.76
N GLN A 263 -10.55 -17.28 8.49
CA GLN A 263 -11.78 -16.65 8.03
C GLN A 263 -13.03 -17.34 8.59
N SER A 264 -13.04 -18.67 8.68
CA SER A 264 -14.13 -19.43 9.30
C SER A 264 -14.34 -19.05 10.78
N LEU A 265 -13.27 -18.76 11.52
CA LEU A 265 -13.35 -18.28 12.91
C LEU A 265 -14.01 -16.90 13.04
N LYS A 266 -13.92 -16.06 12.01
CA LYS A 266 -14.57 -14.73 11.97
C LYS A 266 -16.05 -14.81 11.58
N ALA A 267 -16.51 -15.94 11.04
CA ALA A 267 -17.89 -16.11 10.61
C ALA A 267 -18.79 -16.30 11.84
N THR A 268 -19.35 -15.20 12.36
CA THR A 268 -20.31 -15.21 13.48
C THR A 268 -21.70 -15.70 13.06
N SER A 269 -21.98 -15.86 11.76
CA SER A 269 -23.29 -16.29 11.23
C SER A 269 -23.27 -17.74 10.76
N LYS A 270 -24.46 -18.35 10.66
CA LYS A 270 -24.69 -19.74 10.18
C LYS A 270 -24.28 -20.00 8.72
N SER A 271 -23.68 -19.03 8.02
CA SER A 271 -23.23 -19.19 6.65
C SER A 271 -21.71 -19.36 6.63
N PRO A 272 -21.18 -20.53 6.21
CA PRO A 272 -19.75 -20.74 6.14
C PRO A 272 -19.13 -19.76 5.12
N VAL A 273 -17.97 -19.20 5.45
CA VAL A 273 -17.15 -18.45 4.47
C VAL A 273 -16.52 -19.46 3.53
N ILE A 274 -17.16 -19.70 2.38
CA ILE A 274 -16.67 -20.69 1.41
C ILE A 274 -15.74 -20.01 0.42
N VAL A 275 -14.47 -20.42 0.45
CA VAL A 275 -13.48 -20.04 -0.57
C VAL A 275 -13.62 -20.99 -1.76
N ALA A 276 -14.52 -20.65 -2.69
CA ALA A 276 -14.87 -21.50 -3.83
C ALA A 276 -13.65 -21.94 -4.69
N HIS A 277 -12.71 -21.03 -4.93
CA HIS A 277 -11.55 -21.28 -5.78
C HIS A 277 -10.47 -22.13 -5.12
N LEU A 278 -10.54 -22.36 -3.80
CA LEU A 278 -9.59 -23.21 -3.08
C LEU A 278 -9.94 -24.70 -3.20
N GLN A 279 -11.20 -25.04 -3.50
CA GLN A 279 -11.67 -26.43 -3.50
C GLN A 279 -10.95 -27.33 -4.53
N PRO A 280 -10.66 -26.85 -5.77
CA PRO A 280 -9.83 -27.62 -6.70
C PRO A 280 -8.42 -27.93 -6.17
N TYR A 281 -7.81 -27.01 -5.41
CA TYR A 281 -6.50 -27.23 -4.81
C TYR A 281 -6.53 -28.27 -3.69
N LYS A 282 -7.61 -28.32 -2.89
CA LYS A 282 -7.79 -29.38 -1.89
C LYS A 282 -7.91 -30.76 -2.55
N LEU A 283 -8.60 -30.85 -3.69
CA LEU A 283 -8.68 -32.09 -4.45
C LEU A 283 -7.31 -32.52 -5.00
N LEU A 284 -6.55 -31.59 -5.58
CA LEU A 284 -5.16 -31.86 -6.01
C LEU A 284 -4.28 -32.33 -4.85
N TYR A 285 -4.46 -31.74 -3.66
CA TYR A 285 -3.75 -32.18 -2.47
C TYR A 285 -4.14 -33.59 -2.03
N ALA A 286 -5.43 -33.92 -2.10
CA ALA A 286 -5.92 -35.26 -1.78
C ALA A 286 -5.31 -36.30 -2.73
N TRP A 287 -5.25 -36.02 -4.04
CA TRP A 287 -4.53 -36.86 -5.01
C TRP A 287 -3.07 -37.08 -4.60
N TRP A 288 -2.35 -36.00 -4.31
CA TRP A 288 -0.96 -36.11 -3.87
C TRP A 288 -0.82 -36.93 -2.57
N LEU A 289 -1.72 -36.77 -1.60
CA LEU A 289 -1.73 -37.57 -0.37
C LEU A 289 -1.97 -39.06 -0.63
N THR A 290 -2.80 -39.41 -1.63
CA THR A 290 -3.00 -40.81 -2.01
C THR A 290 -1.74 -41.45 -2.57
N GLU A 291 -0.97 -40.71 -3.38
CA GLU A 291 0.32 -41.16 -3.90
C GLU A 291 1.35 -41.36 -2.78
N GLN A 292 1.27 -40.58 -1.71
CA GLN A 292 2.10 -40.73 -0.51
C GLN A 292 1.61 -41.83 0.45
N GLY A 293 0.53 -42.55 0.13
CA GLY A 293 -0.04 -43.60 0.98
C GLY A 293 -0.80 -43.08 2.21
N ARG A 294 -1.04 -41.78 2.35
CA ARG A 294 -1.77 -41.16 3.47
C ARG A 294 -3.28 -41.17 3.21
N LEU A 295 -3.83 -42.38 3.08
CA LEU A 295 -5.21 -42.59 2.63
C LEU A 295 -6.26 -41.94 3.55
N LYS A 296 -6.08 -42.01 4.88
CA LYS A 296 -7.01 -41.43 5.87
C LYS A 296 -7.17 -39.91 5.73
N GLU A 297 -6.08 -39.22 5.45
CA GLU A 297 -6.13 -37.77 5.27
C GLU A 297 -6.75 -37.41 3.92
N ALA A 298 -6.42 -38.16 2.88
CA ALA A 298 -7.04 -37.99 1.56
C ALA A 298 -8.56 -38.19 1.62
N THR A 299 -9.06 -39.17 2.37
CA THR A 299 -10.51 -39.37 2.57
C THR A 299 -11.15 -38.17 3.28
N TRP A 300 -10.51 -37.62 4.32
CA TRP A 300 -11.02 -36.43 5.02
C TRP A 300 -11.11 -35.21 4.09
N TYR A 301 -10.11 -35.00 3.23
CA TYR A 301 -10.17 -33.93 2.24
C TYR A 301 -11.29 -34.13 1.21
N CYS A 302 -11.47 -35.36 0.71
CA CYS A 302 -12.55 -35.68 -0.22
C CYS A 302 -13.94 -35.46 0.40
N ASP A 303 -14.15 -35.89 1.64
CA ASP A 303 -15.43 -35.73 2.34
C ASP A 303 -15.71 -34.26 2.69
N ALA A 304 -14.68 -33.52 3.13
CA ALA A 304 -14.81 -32.09 3.40
C ALA A 304 -15.18 -31.30 2.14
N VAL A 305 -14.54 -31.60 1.00
CA VAL A 305 -14.86 -30.97 -0.29
C VAL A 305 -16.27 -31.37 -0.76
N ALA A 306 -16.67 -32.64 -0.60
CA ALA A 306 -18.00 -33.10 -0.96
C ALA A 306 -19.10 -32.37 -0.18
N ALA A 307 -18.95 -32.24 1.15
CA ALA A 307 -19.88 -31.50 2.00
C ALA A 307 -19.99 -30.02 1.56
N LEU A 308 -18.86 -29.37 1.25
CA LEU A 308 -18.86 -27.97 0.81
C LEU A 308 -19.53 -27.78 -0.57
N ILE A 309 -19.51 -28.78 -1.46
CA ILE A 309 -20.19 -28.70 -2.76
C ILE A 309 -21.71 -28.66 -2.59
N GLU A 310 -22.26 -29.37 -1.59
CA GLU A 310 -23.69 -29.38 -1.30
C GLU A 310 -24.19 -28.00 -0.82
N ASP A 311 -23.36 -27.30 -0.05
CA ASP A 311 -23.64 -25.97 0.48
C ASP A 311 -23.38 -24.83 -0.54
N MET A 312 -22.68 -25.12 -1.64
CA MET A 312 -22.28 -24.12 -2.63
C MET A 312 -23.37 -23.86 -3.69
N PRO A 313 -23.58 -22.60 -4.12
CA PRO A 313 -24.46 -22.31 -5.23
C PRO A 313 -23.94 -22.95 -6.52
N LYS A 314 -24.80 -23.72 -7.20
CA LYS A 314 -24.50 -24.52 -8.40
C LYS A 314 -23.98 -23.71 -9.60
N GLU A 315 -24.10 -22.38 -9.57
CA GLU A 315 -23.66 -21.45 -10.61
C GLU A 315 -22.24 -20.92 -10.40
N SER A 316 -21.51 -21.36 -9.37
CA SER A 316 -20.17 -20.84 -9.16
C SER A 316 -19.22 -21.24 -10.30
N PRO A 317 -18.43 -20.31 -10.85
CA PRO A 317 -17.57 -20.57 -12.03
C PRO A 317 -16.45 -21.58 -11.73
N PHE A 318 -16.23 -21.92 -10.47
CA PHE A 318 -15.21 -22.84 -10.00
C PHE A 318 -15.71 -24.29 -9.87
N LEU A 319 -17.04 -24.53 -9.89
CA LEU A 319 -17.64 -25.86 -9.87
C LEU A 319 -17.83 -26.39 -11.30
N THR A 320 -16.73 -26.73 -11.95
CA THR A 320 -16.79 -27.37 -13.28
C THR A 320 -17.23 -28.83 -13.16
N ALA A 321 -17.99 -29.34 -14.13
CA ALA A 321 -18.40 -30.76 -14.16
C ALA A 321 -17.19 -31.73 -14.10
N GLY A 322 -16.05 -31.35 -14.69
CA GLY A 322 -14.80 -32.10 -14.61
C GLY A 322 -14.26 -32.21 -13.18
N PHE A 323 -14.37 -31.15 -12.37
CA PHE A 323 -13.93 -31.17 -10.97
C PHE A 323 -14.78 -32.15 -10.14
N ILE A 324 -16.10 -32.10 -10.29
CA ILE A 324 -17.02 -33.02 -9.59
C ILE A 324 -16.74 -34.48 -10.01
N HIS A 325 -16.50 -34.73 -11.30
CA HIS A 325 -16.14 -36.06 -11.78
C HIS A 325 -14.84 -36.57 -11.15
N GLN A 326 -13.79 -35.75 -11.09
CA GLN A 326 -12.51 -36.12 -10.48
C GLN A 326 -12.63 -36.41 -8.97
N LEU A 327 -13.49 -35.68 -8.25
CA LEU A 327 -13.77 -35.96 -6.84
C LEU A 327 -14.40 -37.34 -6.67
N THR A 328 -15.41 -37.68 -7.48
CA THR A 328 -16.06 -39.00 -7.43
C THR A 328 -15.09 -40.13 -7.77
N VAL A 329 -14.24 -39.93 -8.79
CA VAL A 329 -13.21 -40.91 -9.18
C VAL A 329 -12.22 -41.14 -8.03
N LEU A 330 -11.74 -40.09 -7.38
CA LEU A 330 -10.81 -40.22 -6.25
C LEU A 330 -11.46 -40.93 -5.07
N LYS A 331 -12.70 -40.58 -4.73
CA LYS A 331 -13.45 -41.21 -3.64
C LYS A 331 -13.64 -42.71 -3.85
N GLN A 332 -14.07 -43.12 -5.06
CA GLN A 332 -14.18 -44.54 -5.42
C GLN A 332 -12.84 -45.30 -5.32
N ARG A 333 -11.73 -44.66 -5.71
CA ARG A 333 -10.39 -45.26 -5.59
C ARG A 333 -9.96 -45.42 -4.14
N LEU A 334 -10.26 -44.44 -3.29
CA LEU A 334 -9.98 -44.49 -1.86
C LEU A 334 -10.78 -45.58 -1.16
N ASP A 335 -12.07 -45.72 -1.48
CA ASP A 335 -12.93 -46.77 -0.93
C ASP A 335 -12.42 -48.17 -1.34
N GLY A 336 -12.02 -48.33 -2.60
CA GLY A 336 -11.41 -49.57 -3.09
C GLY A 336 -10.06 -49.89 -2.44
N ALA A 337 -9.20 -48.88 -2.23
CA ALA A 337 -7.89 -49.06 -1.58
C ALA A 337 -8.03 -49.37 -0.08
N GLY A 338 -9.00 -48.76 0.62
CA GLY A 338 -9.31 -49.05 2.02
C GLY A 338 -9.71 -50.52 2.23
N ALA A 339 -10.58 -51.05 1.36
CA ALA A 339 -11.00 -52.45 1.41
C ALA A 339 -9.83 -53.44 1.23
N THR A 340 -8.83 -53.10 0.41
CA THR A 340 -7.65 -53.95 0.21
C THR A 340 -6.66 -53.91 1.38
N SER A 341 -6.58 -52.79 2.11
CA SER A 341 -5.68 -52.66 3.27
C SER A 341 -6.20 -53.39 4.52
N GLU A 342 -7.52 -53.45 4.72
CA GLU A 342 -8.11 -54.20 5.84
C GLU A 342 -7.99 -55.72 5.63
N ALA A 343 -8.02 -56.18 4.38
CA ALA A 343 -7.81 -57.57 4.02
C ALA A 343 -6.37 -58.05 4.24
N SER A 344 -5.35 -57.19 4.15
CA SER A 344 -3.94 -57.59 4.38
C SER A 344 -3.49 -57.46 5.83
N GLY A 345 -4.17 -56.67 6.67
CA GLY A 345 -3.90 -56.54 8.11
C GLY A 345 -4.51 -57.64 8.98
N SER A 346 -5.24 -58.58 8.39
CA SER A 346 -6.02 -59.63 9.09
C SER A 346 -5.41 -61.05 8.94
N GLN A 347 -4.13 -61.17 8.54
CA GLN A 347 -3.42 -62.44 8.39
C GLN A 347 -2.24 -62.59 9.35
#